data_AF-A0A4Y2QCB5-F1
#
_entry.id   AF-A0A4Y2QCB5-F1
#
_cell.length_a   1.000
_cell.length_b   1.000
_cell.length_c   1.000
_cell.angle_alpha   90.00
_cell.angle_beta   90.00
_cell.angle_gamma   90.00
#
_symmetry.space_group_name_H-M   'P 1'
#
loop_
_entity.id
_entity.type
_entity.pdbx_description
1 polymer ?
#
loop_
_entity_poly.entity_id
_entity_poly.type
_entity_poly.pdbx_seq_one_letter_code
_entity_poly.pdbx_strand_id
1 'polypeptide(L)'
;SESGSSSFIDENEEQSSKKNKPSKRKEANDSGKGKKRPSASENKIEHLKKYLRVAGIRISNYNKLFENCKTVKAKCEKMMSLLEKEGLKGRPTLEKCKKLRVKIETKREIAELDVSNILKEGGGRPKRSVCSDTTNCKQDEEKSTPIKKFSRLQDIFDSEESD
;
A
#
# COMPACT_ATOMS: atom_id res chain seq x y z
N SER A 1 5.43 -7.72 52.08
CA SER A 1 5.20 -6.37 51.52
C SER A 1 6.09 -6.25 50.31
N GLU A 2 5.52 -6.04 49.12
CA GLU A 2 6.15 -5.36 47.97
C GLU A 2 5.17 -5.38 46.79
N SER A 3 4.43 -4.28 46.65
CA SER A 3 3.61 -3.98 45.49
C SER A 3 4.43 -3.06 44.58
N GLY A 4 4.87 -3.57 43.45
CA GLY A 4 5.62 -2.80 42.44
C GLY A 4 4.66 -2.05 41.51
N SER A 5 4.34 -0.80 41.86
CA SER A 5 3.71 0.14 40.93
C SER A 5 4.79 0.79 40.06
N SER A 6 4.83 0.44 38.77
CA SER A 6 5.64 1.13 37.76
C SER A 6 4.77 2.15 37.03
N SER A 7 4.89 3.41 37.43
CA SER A 7 4.39 4.56 36.66
C SER A 7 5.51 5.06 35.76
N PHE A 8 5.38 4.84 34.44
CA PHE A 8 6.21 5.49 33.44
C PHE A 8 5.74 6.94 33.26
N ILE A 9 6.62 7.88 33.60
CA ILE A 9 6.45 9.31 33.36
C ILE A 9 7.40 9.66 32.21
N ASP A 10 6.85 10.00 31.04
CA ASP A 10 7.63 10.48 29.88
C ASP A 10 7.75 12.01 30.00
N GLU A 11 8.88 12.47 30.55
CA GLU A 11 9.29 13.87 30.51
C GLU A 11 9.82 14.20 29.12
N ASN A 12 9.01 14.89 28.30
CA ASN A 12 9.46 15.52 27.07
C ASN A 12 9.83 16.98 27.36
N GLU A 13 11.05 17.20 27.86
CA GLU A 13 11.59 18.52 28.09
C GLU A 13 12.06 19.16 26.75
N GLU A 14 11.34 20.20 26.35
CA GLU A 14 11.76 21.15 25.34
C GLU A 14 12.87 22.02 25.93
N GLN A 15 14.13 21.86 25.49
CA GLN A 15 15.13 22.91 25.69
C GLN A 15 16.21 22.98 24.60
N SER A 16 16.22 24.16 23.99
CA SER A 16 17.24 24.71 23.12
C SER A 16 18.65 24.66 23.72
N SER A 17 19.66 24.30 22.93
CA SER A 17 20.98 24.93 23.04
C SER A 17 21.84 24.73 21.80
N LYS A 18 22.35 25.87 21.32
CA LYS A 18 23.30 26.04 20.21
C LYS A 18 24.61 25.29 20.49
N LYS A 19 25.10 24.50 19.54
CA LYS A 19 26.55 24.25 19.36
C LYS A 19 26.92 24.30 17.87
N ASN A 20 27.60 25.38 17.52
CA ASN A 20 28.27 25.58 16.23
C ASN A 20 29.46 24.62 16.12
N LYS A 21 29.57 23.90 14.99
CA LYS A 21 30.82 23.27 14.56
C LYS A 21 31.06 23.58 13.08
N PRO A 22 32.14 24.29 12.70
CA PRO A 22 32.42 24.57 11.31
C PRO A 22 33.13 23.35 10.71
N SER A 23 32.38 22.51 9.99
CA SER A 23 33.00 21.53 9.09
C SER A 23 33.14 22.16 7.71
N LYS A 24 34.36 22.64 7.48
CA LYS A 24 34.89 23.04 6.18
C LYS A 24 34.90 21.81 5.27
N ARG A 25 34.37 21.96 4.04
CA ARG A 25 34.75 21.27 2.77
C ARG A 25 33.55 20.75 1.95
N LYS A 26 33.11 21.54 0.98
CA LYS A 26 33.42 21.42 -0.47
C LYS A 26 32.36 22.20 -1.22
N GLU A 27 32.75 23.35 -1.76
CA GLU A 27 32.01 24.05 -2.81
C GLU A 27 31.95 23.15 -4.03
N ALA A 28 30.86 22.39 -4.14
CA ALA A 28 30.39 21.91 -5.42
C ALA A 28 29.74 23.11 -6.10
N ASN A 29 30.47 23.68 -7.05
CA ASN A 29 30.01 24.70 -7.97
C ASN A 29 28.97 24.02 -8.91
N ASP A 30 27.73 23.87 -8.44
CA ASP A 30 26.59 23.53 -9.30
C ASP A 30 25.97 24.83 -9.79
N SER A 31 26.45 25.27 -10.94
CA SER A 31 25.87 26.31 -11.78
C SER A 31 24.52 25.84 -12.35
N GLY A 32 23.55 25.64 -11.47
CA GLY A 32 22.23 25.10 -11.79
C GLY A 32 21.10 26.09 -11.54
N LYS A 33 20.85 26.99 -12.51
CA LYS A 33 19.58 27.70 -12.75
C LYS A 33 18.82 28.15 -11.49
N GLY A 34 19.07 29.39 -11.04
CA GLY A 34 18.50 30.02 -9.85
C GLY A 34 17.05 29.65 -9.57
N LYS A 35 16.84 28.63 -8.72
CA LYS A 35 15.54 28.31 -8.14
C LYS A 35 15.24 29.41 -7.12
N LYS A 36 14.35 30.33 -7.48
CA LYS A 36 13.76 31.27 -6.51
C LYS A 36 13.25 30.44 -5.32
N ARG A 37 13.66 30.82 -4.11
CA ARG A 37 13.17 30.16 -2.89
C ARG A 37 11.64 30.20 -2.90
N PRO A 38 10.97 29.05 -2.76
CA PRO A 38 9.52 29.03 -2.73
C PRO A 38 9.01 29.88 -1.57
N SER A 39 7.95 30.63 -1.85
CA SER A 39 7.25 31.41 -0.83
C SER A 39 6.68 30.47 0.25
N ALA A 40 6.52 30.97 1.48
CA ALA A 40 5.99 30.16 2.59
C ALA A 40 4.62 29.53 2.27
N SER A 41 3.84 30.16 1.38
CA SER A 41 2.54 29.67 0.91
C SER A 41 2.68 28.51 -0.10
N GLU A 42 3.66 28.54 -0.99
CA GLU A 42 4.00 27.43 -1.88
C GLU A 42 4.48 26.21 -1.10
N ASN A 43 5.28 26.43 -0.05
CA ASN A 43 5.71 25.37 0.86
C ASN A 43 4.51 24.65 1.50
N LYS A 44 3.44 25.37 1.88
CA LYS A 44 2.22 24.75 2.43
C LYS A 44 1.54 23.82 1.43
N ILE A 45 1.46 24.20 0.16
CA ILE A 45 0.90 23.34 -0.89
C ILE A 45 1.72 22.05 -1.02
N GLU A 46 3.04 22.16 -1.01
CA GLU A 46 3.91 20.98 -1.11
C GLU A 46 3.75 20.02 0.07
N HIS A 47 3.61 20.55 1.29
CA HIS A 47 3.32 19.75 2.48
C HIS A 47 1.97 19.04 2.37
N LEU A 48 0.92 19.75 1.93
CA LEU A 48 -0.40 19.13 1.71
C LEU A 48 -0.35 18.05 0.62
N LYS A 49 0.43 18.25 -0.45
CA LYS A 49 0.64 17.24 -1.49
C LYS A 49 1.31 16.00 -0.91
N LYS A 50 2.31 16.19 -0.05
CA LYS A 50 2.98 15.09 0.66
C LYS A 50 1.99 14.34 1.55
N TYR A 51 1.14 15.04 2.31
CA TYR A 51 0.13 14.41 3.16
C TYR A 51 -0.89 13.58 2.37
N LEU A 52 -1.39 14.08 1.24
CA LEU A 52 -2.29 13.32 0.37
C LEU A 52 -1.65 12.03 -0.15
N ARG A 53 -0.36 12.09 -0.55
CA ARG A 53 0.39 10.88 -0.95
C ARG A 53 0.53 9.89 0.20
N VAL A 54 0.85 10.37 1.41
CA VAL A 54 0.98 9.52 2.60
C VAL A 54 -0.36 8.88 2.97
N ALA A 55 -1.47 9.61 2.81
CA ALA A 55 -2.82 9.10 3.03
C ALA A 55 -3.29 8.09 1.97
N GLY A 56 -2.54 7.90 0.88
CA GLY A 56 -2.93 7.00 -0.22
C GLY A 56 -3.85 7.66 -1.26
N ILE A 57 -4.14 8.95 -1.12
CA ILE A 57 -5.00 9.70 -2.05
C ILE A 57 -4.13 10.22 -3.19
N ARG A 58 -4.02 9.43 -4.27
CA ARG A 58 -3.21 9.78 -5.44
C ARG A 58 -4.02 10.63 -6.42
N ILE A 59 -3.77 11.94 -6.42
CA ILE A 59 -4.33 12.86 -7.41
C ILE A 59 -3.43 12.87 -8.65
N SER A 60 -3.96 12.41 -9.79
CA SER A 60 -3.24 12.39 -11.07
C SER A 60 -3.05 13.80 -11.64
N ASN A 61 -4.10 14.62 -11.62
CA ASN A 61 -4.09 15.92 -12.28
C ASN A 61 -4.48 17.04 -11.31
N TYR A 62 -3.48 17.69 -10.70
CA TYR A 62 -3.71 18.86 -9.83
C TYR A 62 -4.28 20.07 -10.58
N ASN A 63 -4.02 20.19 -11.87
CA ASN A 63 -4.58 21.27 -12.69
C ASN A 63 -6.11 21.18 -12.69
N LYS A 64 -6.66 19.97 -12.86
CA LYS A 64 -8.11 19.72 -12.83
C LYS A 64 -8.73 20.02 -11.47
N LEU A 65 -8.06 19.60 -10.40
CA LEU A 65 -8.51 19.88 -9.04
C LEU A 65 -8.64 21.40 -8.76
N PHE A 66 -7.73 22.19 -9.33
CA PHE A 66 -7.62 23.63 -9.11
C PHE A 66 -8.15 24.50 -10.25
N GLU A 67 -8.89 23.95 -11.23
CA GLU A 67 -9.42 24.71 -12.38
C GLU A 67 -10.13 26.01 -11.95
N ASN A 68 -10.95 25.94 -10.91
CA ASN A 68 -11.68 27.10 -10.37
C ASN A 68 -10.94 27.86 -9.24
N CYS A 69 -9.70 27.48 -8.92
CA CYS A 69 -8.94 28.02 -7.80
C CYS A 69 -7.71 28.80 -8.29
N LYS A 70 -7.84 30.11 -8.36
CA LYS A 70 -6.75 31.01 -8.79
C LYS A 70 -5.78 31.34 -7.65
N THR A 71 -6.24 31.38 -6.41
CA THR A 71 -5.43 31.76 -5.24
C THR A 71 -4.78 30.55 -4.56
N VAL A 72 -3.60 30.76 -3.95
CA VAL A 72 -2.90 29.72 -3.17
C VAL A 72 -3.74 29.23 -1.98
N LYS A 73 -4.46 30.14 -1.32
CA LYS A 73 -5.36 29.80 -0.20
C LYS A 73 -6.46 28.83 -0.64
N ALA A 74 -7.16 29.15 -1.74
CA ALA A 74 -8.21 28.28 -2.27
C ALA A 74 -7.70 26.89 -2.67
N LYS A 75 -6.46 26.79 -3.17
CA LYS A 75 -5.82 25.50 -3.46
C LYS A 75 -5.58 24.70 -2.19
N CYS A 76 -5.05 25.33 -1.14
CA CYS A 76 -4.86 24.69 0.17
C CYS A 76 -6.18 24.22 0.77
N GLU A 77 -7.22 25.05 0.74
CA GLU A 77 -8.56 24.73 1.25
C GLU A 77 -9.18 23.54 0.52
N LYS A 78 -9.06 23.48 -0.81
CA LYS A 78 -9.50 22.31 -1.59
C LYS A 78 -8.79 21.03 -1.17
N MET A 79 -7.47 21.09 -0.97
CA MET A 79 -6.69 19.92 -0.52
C MET A 79 -7.06 19.49 0.90
N MET A 80 -7.29 20.45 1.80
CA MET A 80 -7.79 20.17 3.15
C MET A 80 -9.17 19.54 3.11
N SER A 81 -10.09 20.07 2.29
CA SER A 81 -11.43 19.52 2.10
C SER A 81 -11.39 18.07 1.60
N LEU A 82 -10.43 17.72 0.74
CA LEU A 82 -10.25 16.33 0.30
C LEU A 82 -9.81 15.41 1.45
N LEU A 83 -8.87 15.85 2.28
CA LEU A 83 -8.45 15.10 3.46
C LEU A 83 -9.63 14.91 4.44
N GLU A 84 -10.45 15.96 4.63
CA GLU A 84 -11.63 15.93 5.49
C GLU A 84 -12.70 14.96 5.00
N LYS A 85 -12.94 14.91 3.68
CA LYS A 85 -13.88 13.94 3.07
C LYS A 85 -13.49 12.49 3.34
N GLU A 86 -12.19 12.19 3.35
CA GLU A 86 -11.67 10.86 3.70
C GLU A 86 -11.63 10.60 5.22
N GLY A 87 -11.95 11.61 6.04
CA GLY A 87 -12.10 11.50 7.49
C GLY A 87 -10.96 12.08 8.33
N LEU A 88 -10.05 12.86 7.73
CA LEU A 88 -9.03 13.62 8.46
C LEU A 88 -9.62 14.94 8.96
N LYS A 89 -10.09 14.97 10.22
CA LYS A 89 -10.59 16.20 10.85
C LYS A 89 -9.46 17.00 11.50
N GLY A 90 -9.43 18.31 11.26
CA GLY A 90 -8.53 19.27 11.89
C GLY A 90 -7.10 19.28 11.32
N ARG A 91 -6.09 19.56 12.16
CA ARG A 91 -4.70 19.71 11.70
C ARG A 91 -4.17 18.39 11.08
N PRO A 92 -3.73 18.41 9.81
CA PRO A 92 -3.13 17.25 9.17
C PRO A 92 -1.75 17.00 9.76
N THR A 93 -1.57 15.83 10.38
CA THR A 93 -0.27 15.33 10.86
C THR A 93 0.09 14.06 10.11
N LEU A 94 1.39 13.75 10.03
CA LEU A 94 1.89 12.61 9.26
C LEU A 94 1.31 11.28 9.79
N GLU A 95 1.20 11.14 11.11
CA GLU A 95 0.61 9.98 11.77
C GLU A 95 -0.87 9.77 11.42
N LYS A 96 -1.66 10.84 11.45
CA LYS A 96 -3.08 10.76 11.06
C LYS A 96 -3.23 10.37 9.60
N CYS A 97 -2.36 10.85 8.71
CA CYS A 97 -2.36 10.46 7.30
C CYS A 97 -2.04 8.97 7.13
N LYS A 98 -1.07 8.43 7.87
CA LYS A 98 -0.77 6.98 7.86
C LYS A 98 -1.97 6.15 8.33
N LYS A 99 -2.64 6.58 9.41
CA LYS A 99 -3.87 5.94 9.91
C LYS A 99 -4.99 5.97 8.86
N LEU A 100 -5.14 7.06 8.12
CA LEU A 100 -6.11 7.11 7.02
C LEU A 100 -5.78 6.13 5.91
N ARG A 101 -4.51 6.01 5.53
CA ARG A 101 -4.09 5.08 4.48
C ARG A 101 -4.51 3.66 4.82
N VAL A 102 -4.26 3.22 6.04
CA VAL A 102 -4.71 1.90 6.53
C VAL A 102 -6.22 1.77 6.39
N LYS A 103 -7.01 2.78 6.80
CA LYS A 103 -8.48 2.74 6.66
C LYS A 103 -8.96 2.68 5.21
N ILE A 104 -8.25 3.32 4.28
CA ILE A 104 -8.59 3.29 2.86
C ILE A 104 -8.24 1.93 2.28
N GLU A 105 -7.08 1.39 2.64
CA GLU A 105 -6.63 0.05 2.24
C GLU A 105 -7.58 -1.03 2.77
N THR A 106 -7.97 -1.00 4.05
CA THR A 106 -8.93 -1.97 4.59
C THR A 106 -10.31 -1.88 3.93
N LYS A 107 -10.81 -0.67 3.64
CA LYS A 107 -12.07 -0.50 2.89
C LYS A 107 -11.98 -1.09 1.49
N ARG A 108 -10.83 -0.92 0.84
CA ARG A 108 -10.57 -1.46 -0.49
C ARG A 108 -10.50 -2.99 -0.45
N GLU A 109 -9.79 -3.56 0.52
CA GLU A 109 -9.74 -5.01 0.74
C GLU A 109 -11.15 -5.56 0.92
N ILE A 110 -11.97 -4.95 1.79
CA ILE A 110 -13.37 -5.36 2.01
C ILE A 110 -14.19 -5.28 0.71
N ALA A 111 -13.99 -4.26 -0.12
CA ALA A 111 -14.71 -4.11 -1.38
C ALA A 111 -14.28 -5.12 -2.46
N GLU A 112 -13.03 -5.59 -2.41
CA GLU A 112 -12.50 -6.62 -3.33
C GLU A 112 -12.84 -8.05 -2.87
N LEU A 113 -13.31 -8.25 -1.63
CA LEU A 113 -13.74 -9.57 -1.15
C LEU A 113 -14.99 -10.06 -1.87
N ASP A 114 -14.84 -11.10 -2.70
CA ASP A 114 -15.95 -11.81 -3.32
C ASP A 114 -16.56 -12.84 -2.35
N VAL A 115 -17.71 -12.48 -1.79
CA VAL A 115 -18.46 -13.28 -0.82
C VAL A 115 -18.91 -14.63 -1.42
N SER A 116 -19.02 -14.75 -2.75
CA SER A 116 -19.44 -15.98 -3.41
C SER A 116 -18.43 -17.12 -3.29
N ASN A 117 -17.13 -16.80 -3.17
CA ASN A 117 -16.05 -17.77 -3.02
C ASN A 117 -15.80 -18.19 -1.56
N ILE A 118 -16.51 -17.59 -0.60
CA ILE A 118 -16.35 -17.92 0.80
C ILE A 118 -17.00 -19.28 1.07
N LEU A 119 -16.25 -20.18 1.71
CA LEU A 119 -16.76 -21.47 2.18
C LEU A 119 -17.90 -21.20 3.17
N LYS A 120 -19.13 -21.58 2.83
CA LYS A 120 -20.26 -21.53 3.77
C LYS A 120 -19.92 -22.40 4.98
N GLU A 121 -20.20 -21.89 6.18
CA GLU A 121 -20.05 -22.66 7.41
C GLU A 121 -20.92 -23.93 7.31
N GLY A 122 -20.27 -25.11 7.32
CA GLY A 122 -20.93 -26.41 7.10
C GLY A 122 -20.87 -26.98 5.67
N GLY A 123 -20.31 -26.25 4.69
CA GLY A 123 -20.03 -26.78 3.36
C GLY A 123 -18.79 -27.67 3.39
N GLY A 124 -18.97 -28.99 3.31
CA GLY A 124 -17.87 -29.97 3.28
C GLY A 124 -16.88 -29.74 2.12
N ARG A 125 -15.77 -30.49 2.14
CA ARG A 125 -14.68 -30.35 1.14
C ARG A 125 -15.25 -30.44 -0.29
N PRO A 126 -14.99 -29.45 -1.17
CA PRO A 126 -15.48 -29.50 -2.55
C PRO A 126 -14.95 -30.75 -3.24
N LYS A 127 -15.87 -31.62 -3.67
CA LYS A 127 -15.55 -32.79 -4.50
C LYS A 127 -15.49 -32.32 -5.94
N ARG A 128 -14.37 -32.61 -6.61
CA ARG A 128 -14.16 -32.30 -8.03
C ARG A 128 -15.15 -33.14 -8.85
N SER A 129 -16.29 -32.56 -9.21
CA SER A 129 -17.17 -33.13 -10.22
C SER A 129 -16.49 -32.94 -11.56
N VAL A 130 -15.92 -34.02 -12.10
CA VAL A 130 -15.56 -34.07 -13.52
C VAL A 130 -16.88 -34.07 -14.29
N CYS A 131 -17.30 -32.92 -14.82
CA CYS A 131 -18.32 -32.91 -15.85
C CYS A 131 -17.70 -33.48 -17.13
N SER A 132 -18.25 -34.59 -17.60
CA SER A 132 -17.93 -35.15 -18.91
C SER A 132 -18.83 -34.52 -19.98
N ASP A 133 -18.91 -33.18 -20.02
CA ASP A 133 -19.67 -32.49 -21.05
C ASP A 133 -18.78 -32.25 -22.27
N THR A 134 -18.56 -33.32 -23.02
CA THR A 134 -17.95 -33.26 -24.35
C THR A 134 -18.97 -32.79 -25.38
N THR A 135 -19.52 -31.58 -25.27
CA THR A 135 -20.05 -30.88 -26.45
C THR A 135 -19.91 -29.37 -26.31
N ASN A 136 -19.20 -28.78 -27.26
CA ASN A 136 -19.12 -27.35 -27.57
C ASN A 136 -18.05 -26.53 -26.83
N CYS A 137 -16.78 -26.89 -27.04
CA CYS A 137 -15.68 -25.95 -27.00
C CYS A 137 -15.05 -25.90 -28.40
N LYS A 138 -14.99 -24.72 -29.00
CA LYS A 138 -14.42 -24.50 -30.33
C LYS A 138 -12.94 -24.91 -30.32
N GLN A 139 -12.54 -25.61 -31.38
CA GLN A 139 -11.20 -26.13 -31.56
C GLN A 139 -10.22 -24.96 -31.76
N ASP A 140 -9.21 -24.89 -30.89
CA ASP A 140 -7.91 -24.35 -31.24
C ASP A 140 -6.91 -25.50 -31.17
N GLU A 141 -6.28 -25.74 -32.31
CA GLU A 141 -5.29 -26.76 -32.63
C GLU A 141 -4.07 -26.73 -31.67
N GLU A 142 -3.59 -27.92 -31.29
CA GLU A 142 -2.21 -28.39 -31.53
C GLU A 142 -1.67 -29.36 -30.45
N LYS A 143 -1.15 -30.49 -30.97
CA LYS A 143 -0.06 -31.35 -30.47
C LYS A 143 -0.39 -32.45 -29.44
N SER A 144 -0.52 -33.66 -29.98
CA SER A 144 -0.36 -34.93 -29.25
C SER A 144 1.03 -35.03 -28.61
N THR A 145 1.09 -35.25 -27.30
CA THR A 145 2.31 -35.76 -26.66
C THR A 145 2.01 -37.11 -26.02
N PRO A 146 2.92 -38.10 -26.15
CA PRO A 146 2.70 -39.43 -25.59
C PRO A 146 2.78 -39.39 -24.06
N ILE A 147 1.77 -39.99 -23.43
CA ILE A 147 1.68 -40.14 -21.98
C ILE A 147 2.89 -40.93 -21.48
N LYS A 148 3.77 -40.29 -20.70
CA LYS A 148 4.87 -40.97 -20.02
C LYS A 148 4.30 -41.86 -18.93
N LYS A 149 4.35 -43.17 -19.13
CA LYS A 149 4.07 -44.16 -18.07
C LYS A 149 5.13 -44.01 -16.99
N PHE A 150 4.70 -44.04 -15.73
CA PHE A 150 5.54 -43.90 -14.54
C PHE A 150 6.66 -44.94 -14.55
N SER A 151 7.92 -44.52 -14.69
CA SER A 151 9.07 -45.45 -14.65
C SER A 151 9.33 -46.01 -13.25
N ARG A 152 8.74 -45.43 -12.21
CA ARG A 152 9.04 -45.74 -10.80
C ARG A 152 8.32 -46.98 -10.23
N LEU A 153 7.46 -47.64 -11.00
CA LEU A 153 6.75 -48.85 -10.53
C LEU A 153 7.32 -50.15 -11.11
N GLN A 154 8.36 -50.10 -11.95
CA GLN A 154 8.95 -51.31 -12.54
C GLN A 154 9.89 -52.08 -11.60
N ASP A 155 10.61 -51.39 -10.70
CA ASP A 155 11.58 -52.03 -9.79
C ASP A 155 10.96 -52.74 -8.56
N ILE A 156 9.65 -52.64 -8.36
CA ILE A 156 9.00 -53.16 -7.13
C ILE A 156 8.56 -54.62 -7.29
N PHE A 157 8.44 -55.14 -8.52
CA PHE A 157 7.72 -56.40 -8.78
C PHE A 157 8.58 -57.59 -9.24
N ASP A 158 9.91 -57.48 -9.30
CA ASP A 158 10.73 -58.51 -9.99
C ASP A 158 11.98 -59.00 -9.21
N SER A 159 11.96 -59.06 -7.87
CA SER A 159 13.12 -59.58 -7.12
C SER A 159 12.83 -60.40 -5.86
N GLU A 160 11.67 -61.04 -5.76
CA GLU A 160 11.48 -62.11 -4.76
C GLU A 160 10.81 -63.31 -5.44
N GLU A 161 11.61 -64.24 -5.98
CA GLU A 161 11.37 -65.70 -6.09
C GLU A 161 12.33 -66.36 -7.11
N SER A 162 13.39 -67.01 -6.60
CA SER A 162 13.85 -68.33 -7.06
C SER A 162 15.04 -68.79 -6.22
N ASP A 163 14.81 -69.91 -5.52
CA ASP A 163 15.74 -70.77 -4.76
C ASP A 163 17.13 -70.98 -5.40
#